data_AF-W2QCA9-F1
#
_entry.id   AF-W2QCA9-F1
#
_cell.length_a   1.000
_cell.length_b   1.000
_cell.length_c   1.000
_cell.angle_alpha   90.00
_cell.angle_beta   90.00
_cell.angle_gamma   90.00
#
_symmetry.space_group_name_H-M   'P 1'
#
loop_
_entity.id
_entity.type
_entity.pdbx_description
1 polymer ?
#
loop_
_entity_poly.entity_id
_entity_poly.type
_entity_poly.pdbx_seq_one_letter_code
_entity_poly.pdbx_strand_id
1 'polypeptide(L)'
;MLTDFGLSYISDESRPSGGVKGAVRWKAPECLRAKNPSEPTKEADVYSFGMCVIEAVTDRYPWGNLLDSAVMHHLQKETFLKQPPQFSEAQWVFVKSLCAFDPLRRLTMDAAVKEVKNFARQEKKKVGHETPFTFEPQPESELEDSDDSESD
;
A
#
# COMPACT_ATOMS: atom_id res chain seq x y z
N MET A 1 0.33 -8.76 -13.59
CA MET A 1 0.96 -8.14 -14.78
C MET A 1 1.25 -6.69 -14.40
N LEU A 2 2.52 -6.34 -14.18
CA LEU A 2 2.92 -4.93 -13.96
C LEU A 2 2.77 -4.22 -15.31
N THR A 3 1.69 -3.46 -15.47
CA THR A 3 1.35 -2.78 -16.73
C THR A 3 1.32 -1.27 -16.51
N ASP A 4 2.46 -0.67 -16.15
CA ASP A 4 2.67 0.76 -16.41
C ASP A 4 4.16 1.16 -16.37
N PHE A 5 4.91 0.74 -17.40
CA PHE A 5 6.25 1.29 -17.68
C PHE A 5 6.18 2.51 -18.64
N GLY A 6 4.99 3.07 -18.89
CA GLY A 6 4.74 4.09 -19.91
C GLY A 6 5.20 5.51 -19.55
N LEU A 7 5.76 5.72 -18.36
CA LEU A 7 6.28 7.02 -17.91
C LEU A 7 7.80 7.12 -18.01
N SER A 8 8.42 6.36 -18.91
CA SER A 8 9.82 6.51 -19.29
C SER A 8 10.05 7.89 -19.91
N TYR A 9 10.44 8.84 -19.06
CA TYR A 9 11.16 10.07 -19.35
C TYR A 9 10.71 10.83 -20.62
N ILE A 10 9.80 11.79 -20.44
CA ILE A 10 9.57 12.85 -21.43
C ILE A 10 10.56 13.98 -21.11
N SER A 11 11.42 14.29 -22.08
CA SER A 11 12.37 15.42 -22.03
C SER A 11 11.67 16.74 -21.68
N ASP A 12 12.36 17.58 -20.92
CA ASP A 12 11.89 18.81 -20.26
C ASP A 12 11.39 19.92 -21.23
N GLU A 13 11.61 19.79 -22.54
CA GLU A 13 11.29 20.81 -23.55
C GLU A 13 9.81 20.92 -23.93
N SER A 14 8.93 20.03 -23.43
CA SER A 14 7.50 20.03 -23.81
C SER A 14 6.53 20.14 -22.62
N ARG A 15 6.94 20.73 -21.51
CA ARG A 15 6.05 20.90 -20.34
C ARG A 15 5.06 22.07 -20.52
N PRO A 16 3.74 21.82 -20.67
CA PRO A 16 2.76 22.86 -20.40
C PRO A 16 2.85 23.25 -18.91
N SER A 17 2.72 24.55 -18.61
CA SER A 17 2.74 25.15 -17.25
C SER A 17 1.61 24.70 -16.30
N GLY A 18 1.00 23.53 -16.53
CA GLY A 18 0.06 22.88 -15.63
C GLY A 18 0.75 21.72 -14.91
N GLY A 19 0.87 21.81 -13.59
CA GLY A 19 1.60 20.89 -12.73
C GLY A 19 1.42 19.40 -13.05
N VAL A 20 2.51 18.66 -12.83
CA VAL A 20 2.67 17.21 -12.97
C VAL A 20 1.42 16.45 -12.52
N LYS A 21 0.53 16.07 -13.46
CA LYS A 21 -0.50 15.04 -13.28
C LYS A 21 0.14 13.65 -13.27
N GLY A 22 1.13 13.45 -12.40
CA GLY A 22 1.79 12.16 -12.19
C GLY A 22 1.47 11.62 -10.79
N ALA A 23 1.82 10.38 -10.53
CA ALA A 23 1.70 9.69 -9.25
C ALA A 23 2.58 10.34 -8.14
N VAL A 24 2.35 11.62 -7.79
CA VAL A 24 3.13 12.39 -6.81
C VAL A 24 3.24 11.66 -5.47
N ARG A 25 2.16 10.99 -5.06
CA ARG A 25 2.08 10.22 -3.81
C ARG A 25 3.04 9.02 -3.76
N TRP A 26 3.54 8.55 -4.90
CA TRP A 26 4.51 7.45 -4.99
C TRP A 26 5.94 7.93 -5.24
N LYS A 27 6.14 9.20 -5.60
CA LYS A 27 7.47 9.72 -5.94
C LYS A 27 8.32 9.97 -4.70
N ALA A 28 9.60 9.65 -4.82
CA ALA A 28 10.60 9.94 -3.81
C ALA A 28 10.78 11.46 -3.59
N PRO A 29 11.07 11.90 -2.35
CA PRO A 29 11.16 13.33 -2.00
C PRO A 29 12.20 14.10 -2.83
N GLU A 30 13.31 13.47 -3.21
CA GLU A 30 14.36 14.06 -4.06
C GLU A 30 13.91 14.32 -5.50
N CYS A 31 12.96 13.52 -6.01
CA CYS A 31 12.37 13.71 -7.34
C CYS A 31 11.30 14.81 -7.37
N LEU A 32 10.85 15.27 -6.20
CA LEU A 32 9.82 16.31 -6.02
C LEU A 32 10.40 17.68 -5.66
N ARG A 33 11.75 17.81 -5.62
CA ARG A 33 12.40 19.08 -5.31
C ARG A 33 12.14 20.09 -6.43
N ALA A 34 11.74 21.31 -6.04
CA ALA A 34 11.48 22.40 -6.98
C ALA A 34 12.76 22.89 -7.70
N LYS A 35 13.92 22.70 -7.07
CA LYS A 35 15.24 23.04 -7.64
C LYS A 35 16.03 21.74 -7.80
N ASN A 36 16.52 21.50 -9.02
CA ASN A 36 17.33 20.33 -9.38
C ASN A 36 16.70 19.00 -8.92
N PRO A 37 15.51 18.63 -9.44
CA PRO A 37 14.94 17.32 -9.14
C PRO A 37 15.92 16.24 -9.58
N SER A 38 16.12 15.23 -8.73
CA SER A 38 16.92 14.07 -9.11
C SER A 38 16.24 13.30 -10.24
N GLU A 39 17.03 12.84 -11.20
CA GLU A 39 16.57 11.85 -12.18
C GLU A 39 16.10 10.57 -11.47
N PRO A 40 15.22 9.77 -12.09
CA PRO A 40 14.82 8.48 -11.52
C PRO A 40 16.05 7.61 -11.22
N THR A 41 16.23 7.27 -9.95
CA THR A 41 17.31 6.37 -9.50
C THR A 41 16.73 5.07 -8.97
N LYS A 42 17.60 4.06 -8.80
CA LYS A 42 17.21 2.78 -8.19
C LYS A 42 16.62 2.99 -6.79
N GLU A 43 17.16 3.94 -6.03
CA GLU A 43 16.69 4.29 -4.70
C GLU A 43 15.31 4.97 -4.77
N ALA A 44 15.03 5.75 -5.80
CA ALA A 44 13.70 6.34 -6.03
C ALA A 44 12.66 5.26 -6.38
N ASP A 45 13.06 4.21 -7.11
CA ASP A 45 12.21 3.05 -7.37
C ASP A 45 11.90 2.27 -6.08
N VAL A 46 12.88 2.12 -5.18
CA VAL A 46 12.68 1.51 -3.84
C VAL A 46 11.65 2.28 -3.03
N TYR A 47 11.73 3.62 -3.03
CA TYR A 47 10.74 4.45 -2.34
C TYR A 47 9.34 4.24 -2.91
N SER A 48 9.23 4.25 -4.24
CA SER A 48 7.97 4.02 -4.95
C SER A 48 7.40 2.64 -4.63
N PHE A 49 8.25 1.62 -4.52
CA PHE A 49 7.86 0.29 -4.06
C PHE A 49 7.31 0.29 -2.63
N GLY A 50 7.92 1.05 -1.71
CA GLY A 50 7.39 1.22 -0.36
C GLY A 50 5.99 1.85 -0.33
N MET A 51 5.72 2.81 -1.23
CA MET A 51 4.38 3.39 -1.42
C MET A 51 3.37 2.36 -1.96
N CYS A 52 3.80 1.49 -2.89
CA CYS A 52 2.97 0.37 -3.35
C CYS A 52 2.67 -0.64 -2.22
N VAL A 53 3.61 -0.89 -1.31
CA VAL A 53 3.37 -1.76 -0.14
C VAL A 53 2.31 -1.16 0.79
N ILE A 54 2.37 0.15 1.03
CA ILE A 54 1.34 0.86 1.82
C ILE A 54 -0.03 0.71 1.15
N GLU A 55 -0.10 0.96 -0.16
CA GLU A 55 -1.33 0.83 -0.93
C GLU A 55 -1.90 -0.59 -0.87
N ALA A 56 -1.07 -1.60 -1.13
CA ALA A 56 -1.50 -3.00 -1.16
C ALA A 56 -2.03 -3.50 0.18
N VAL A 57 -1.47 -3.03 1.31
CA VAL A 57 -1.88 -3.47 2.65
C VAL A 57 -3.09 -2.68 3.16
N THR A 58 -3.19 -1.40 2.83
CA THR A 58 -4.26 -0.53 3.34
C THR A 58 -5.48 -0.45 2.42
N ASP A 59 -5.35 -0.92 1.17
CA ASP A 59 -6.31 -0.77 0.09
C ASP A 59 -6.71 0.70 -0.13
N ARG A 60 -5.76 1.61 0.11
CA ARG A 60 -5.92 3.06 0.02
C ARG A 60 -4.69 3.67 -0.60
N TYR A 61 -4.88 4.79 -1.30
CA TYR A 61 -3.75 5.55 -1.81
C TYR A 61 -2.81 5.98 -0.69
N PRO A 62 -1.48 5.91 -0.91
CA PRO A 62 -0.51 6.47 0.03
C PRO A 62 -0.82 7.97 0.21
N TRP A 63 -0.80 8.46 1.44
CA TRP A 63 -1.25 9.82 1.81
C TRP A 63 -2.77 10.10 1.70
N GLY A 64 -3.58 9.11 1.31
CA GLY A 64 -5.02 9.22 1.21
C GLY A 64 -5.48 10.38 0.32
N ASN A 65 -6.51 11.09 0.78
CA ASN A 65 -7.13 12.21 0.04
C ASN A 65 -6.40 13.55 0.21
N LEU A 66 -5.15 13.55 0.69
CA LEU A 66 -4.37 14.78 0.77
C LEU A 66 -4.10 15.33 -0.62
N LEU A 67 -4.16 16.67 -0.74
CA LEU A 67 -3.76 17.37 -1.96
C LEU A 67 -2.27 17.16 -2.21
N ASP A 68 -1.86 17.12 -3.49
CA ASP A 68 -0.46 16.90 -3.87
C ASP A 68 0.48 17.94 -3.24
N SER A 69 0.02 19.20 -3.10
CA SER A 69 0.76 20.25 -2.40
C SER A 69 0.99 19.96 -0.92
N ALA A 70 -0.01 19.38 -0.24
CA ALA A 70 0.11 18.97 1.15
C ALA A 70 1.10 17.79 1.27
N VAL A 71 1.06 16.82 0.36
CA VAL A 71 2.02 15.69 0.34
C VAL A 71 3.45 16.22 0.16
N MET A 72 3.67 17.08 -0.84
CA MET A 72 4.98 17.70 -1.05
C MET A 72 5.47 18.48 0.17
N HIS A 73 4.59 19.22 0.86
CA HIS A 73 4.93 19.94 2.08
C HIS A 73 5.35 19.02 3.23
N HIS A 74 4.66 17.88 3.43
CA HIS A 74 5.06 16.88 4.43
C HIS A 74 6.42 16.28 4.10
N LEU A 75 6.65 15.92 2.82
CA LEU A 75 7.91 15.35 2.37
C LEU A 75 9.08 16.34 2.49
N GLN A 76 8.85 17.62 2.21
CA GLN A 76 9.85 18.68 2.39
C GLN A 76 10.23 18.89 3.86
N LYS A 77 9.30 18.64 4.79
CA LYS A 77 9.52 18.70 6.23
C LYS A 77 10.02 17.37 6.83
N GLU A 78 10.40 16.41 5.99
CA GLU A 78 10.81 15.06 6.40
C GLU A 78 9.79 14.39 7.34
N THR A 79 8.52 14.73 7.19
CA THR A 79 7.43 14.14 7.96
C THR A 79 6.84 13.00 7.15
N PHE A 80 6.86 11.79 7.71
CA PHE A 80 6.32 10.59 7.07
C PHE A 80 4.91 10.26 7.58
N LEU A 81 4.25 9.31 6.91
CA LEU A 81 2.95 8.77 7.32
C LEU A 81 3.00 8.21 8.74
N LYS A 82 1.86 8.23 9.44
CA LYS A 82 1.68 7.46 10.67
C LYS A 82 1.45 5.99 10.32
N GLN A 83 1.87 5.10 11.20
CA GLN A 83 1.65 3.66 11.03
C GLN A 83 0.15 3.36 10.90
N PRO A 84 -0.29 2.78 9.77
CA PRO A 84 -1.66 2.32 9.64
C PRO A 84 -1.91 1.09 10.55
N PRO A 85 -3.13 0.91 11.08
CA PRO A 85 -3.45 -0.20 11.99
C PRO A 85 -3.30 -1.59 11.34
N GLN A 86 -3.28 -1.68 10.01
CA GLN A 86 -3.08 -2.92 9.26
C GLN A 86 -1.63 -3.43 9.33
N PHE A 87 -0.67 -2.56 9.68
CA PHE A 87 0.74 -2.94 9.78
C PHE A 87 1.11 -3.33 11.21
N SER A 88 1.76 -4.48 11.35
CA SER A 88 2.54 -4.78 12.55
C SER A 88 3.78 -3.87 12.65
N GLU A 89 4.34 -3.73 13.85
CA GLU A 89 5.57 -2.96 14.09
C GLU A 89 6.71 -3.37 13.14
N ALA A 90 6.91 -4.68 12.95
CA ALA A 90 7.98 -5.21 12.10
C ALA A 90 7.77 -4.83 10.62
N GLN A 91 6.54 -4.97 10.11
CA GLN A 91 6.22 -4.59 8.73
C GLN A 91 6.31 -3.07 8.55
N TRP A 92 5.95 -2.28 9.57
CA TRP A 92 6.07 -0.83 9.49
C TRP A 92 7.53 -0.35 9.51
N VAL A 93 8.39 -0.98 10.31
CA VAL A 93 9.84 -0.75 10.28
C VAL A 93 10.41 -1.06 8.89
N PHE A 94 9.94 -2.14 8.27
CA PHE A 94 10.29 -2.47 6.89
C PHE A 94 9.83 -1.39 5.88
N VAL A 95 8.60 -0.89 5.98
CA VAL A 95 8.13 0.19 5.09
C VAL A 95 8.97 1.46 5.28
N LYS A 96 9.26 1.84 6.53
CA LYS A 96 10.11 3.02 6.82
C LYS A 96 11.51 2.89 6.25
N SER A 97 12.05 1.69 6.19
CA SER A 97 13.40 1.46 5.65
C SER A 97 13.42 1.41 4.11
N LEU A 98 12.30 1.12 3.44
CA LEU A 98 12.15 1.41 2.00
C LEU A 98 12.00 2.92 1.72
N CYS A 99 11.31 3.64 2.61
CA CYS A 99 10.91 5.03 2.40
C CYS A 99 11.80 6.05 3.13
N ALA A 100 13.05 5.70 3.44
CA ALA A 100 13.97 6.62 4.12
C ALA A 100 14.17 7.91 3.29
N PHE A 101 14.19 9.07 3.95
CA PHE A 101 14.36 10.37 3.26
C PHE A 101 15.73 10.48 2.58
N ASP A 102 16.78 9.97 3.23
CA ASP A 102 18.10 9.80 2.63
C ASP A 102 18.08 8.56 1.71
N PRO A 103 18.27 8.73 0.38
CA PRO A 103 18.24 7.62 -0.58
C PRO A 103 19.26 6.52 -0.26
N LEU A 104 20.42 6.87 0.30
CA LEU A 104 21.49 5.92 0.63
C LEU A 104 21.17 5.05 1.85
N ARG A 105 20.18 5.44 2.65
CA ARG A 105 19.71 4.67 3.81
C ARG A 105 18.57 3.72 3.48
N ARG A 106 18.06 3.77 2.24
CA ARG A 106 16.99 2.87 1.80
C ARG A 106 17.53 1.45 1.64
N LEU A 107 16.68 0.45 1.88
CA LEU A 107 17.03 -0.91 1.48
C LEU A 107 17.28 -0.99 -0.03
N THR A 108 18.10 -1.95 -0.44
CA THR A 108 18.14 -2.34 -1.85
C THR A 108 16.88 -3.11 -2.23
N MET A 109 16.48 -3.09 -3.50
CA MET A 109 15.35 -3.89 -3.99
C MET A 109 15.53 -5.39 -3.68
N ASP A 110 16.75 -5.93 -3.75
CA ASP A 110 17.02 -7.33 -3.41
C ASP A 110 16.73 -7.63 -1.94
N ALA A 111 17.16 -6.75 -1.04
CA ALA A 111 16.87 -6.87 0.39
C ALA A 111 15.36 -6.72 0.64
N ALA A 112 14.70 -5.81 -0.06
CA ALA A 112 13.26 -5.61 0.02
C ALA A 112 12.48 -6.87 -0.35
N VAL A 113 12.82 -7.47 -1.50
CA VAL A 113 12.20 -8.72 -1.97
C VAL A 113 12.46 -9.87 -1.01
N LYS A 114 13.68 -9.98 -0.46
CA LYS A 114 14.01 -10.99 0.54
C LYS A 114 13.12 -10.86 1.77
N GLU A 115 12.88 -9.65 2.24
CA GLU A 115 12.07 -9.42 3.43
C GLU A 115 10.58 -9.65 3.19
N VAL A 116 10.05 -9.23 2.05
CA VAL A 116 8.67 -9.59 1.64
C VAL A 116 8.48 -11.10 1.60
N LYS A 117 9.46 -11.86 1.09
CA LYS A 117 9.43 -13.33 1.10
C LYS A 117 9.46 -13.89 2.53
N ASN A 118 10.19 -13.27 3.44
CA ASN A 118 10.22 -13.67 4.85
C ASN A 118 8.86 -13.49 5.51
N PHE A 119 8.21 -12.34 5.33
CA PHE A 119 6.86 -12.10 5.83
C PHE A 119 5.87 -13.12 5.26
N ALA A 120 5.88 -13.35 3.95
CA ALA A 120 4.99 -14.33 3.30
C ALA A 120 5.16 -15.76 3.88
N ARG A 121 6.37 -16.16 4.27
CA ARG A 121 6.63 -17.46 4.92
C ARG A 121 6.11 -17.51 6.35
N GLN A 122 6.18 -16.40 7.09
CA GLN A 122 5.69 -16.32 8.47
C GLN A 122 4.17 -16.41 8.51
N GLU A 123 3.47 -15.77 7.57
CA GLU A 123 2.01 -15.84 7.48
C GLU A 123 1.51 -17.27 7.20
N LYS A 124 2.18 -18.02 6.31
CA LYS A 124 1.83 -19.43 6.03
C LYS A 124 1.94 -20.35 7.25
N LYS A 125 2.77 -20.01 8.24
CA LYS A 125 2.92 -20.80 9.47
C LYS A 125 1.79 -20.50 10.48
N LYS A 126 1.19 -19.31 10.43
CA LYS A 126 0.06 -18.93 11.29
C LYS A 126 -1.24 -19.62 10.86
N VAL A 127 -1.46 -19.73 9.54
CA VAL A 127 -2.63 -20.39 8.94
C VAL A 127 -2.67 -21.91 9.23
N GLY A 128 -1.57 -22.51 9.69
CA GLY A 128 -1.51 -23.93 10.06
C GLY A 128 -2.07 -24.29 11.45
N HIS A 129 -2.60 -23.32 12.22
CA HIS A 129 -3.08 -23.57 13.59
C HIS A 129 -4.53 -23.12 13.87
N GLU A 130 -5.25 -22.64 12.86
CA GLU A 130 -6.68 -22.33 13.00
C GLU A 130 -7.53 -23.46 12.42
N THR A 131 -8.33 -24.08 13.30
CA THR A 131 -9.22 -25.22 13.01
C THR A 131 -10.17 -24.90 11.87
N PRO A 132 -10.56 -25.89 11.03
CA PRO A 132 -11.58 -25.68 10.02
C PRO A 132 -12.88 -25.26 10.70
N PHE A 133 -13.43 -24.12 10.31
CA PHE A 133 -14.78 -23.73 10.67
C PHE A 133 -15.75 -24.68 9.94
N THR A 134 -16.13 -25.77 10.57
CA THR A 134 -17.20 -26.65 10.11
C THR A 134 -18.51 -25.90 10.26
N PHE A 135 -19.10 -25.49 9.14
CA PHE A 135 -20.47 -25.02 9.09
C PHE A 135 -21.39 -26.24 9.23
N GLU A 136 -21.85 -26.52 10.45
CA GLU A 136 -22.95 -27.47 10.67
C GLU A 136 -24.22 -26.89 10.03
N PRO A 137 -24.91 -27.62 9.14
CA PRO A 137 -26.19 -27.17 8.60
C PRO A 137 -27.25 -27.21 9.71
N GLN A 138 -27.96 -26.10 9.90
CA GLN A 138 -29.07 -26.03 10.86
C GLN A 138 -30.27 -26.83 10.34
N PRO A 139 -31.00 -27.55 11.22
CA PRO A 139 -32.21 -28.26 10.81
C PRO A 139 -33.33 -27.29 10.43
N GLU A 140 -34.01 -27.57 9.32
CA GLU A 140 -35.25 -26.90 8.91
C GLU A 140 -36.30 -27.08 10.00
N SER A 141 -36.83 -25.97 10.52
CA SER A 141 -37.98 -25.96 11.40
C SER A 141 -39.23 -26.38 10.62
N GLU A 142 -39.75 -27.58 10.87
CA GLU A 142 -41.13 -27.95 10.59
C GLU A 142 -42.04 -26.99 11.36
N LEU A 143 -42.82 -26.18 10.66
CA LEU A 143 -43.90 -25.39 11.24
C LEU A 143 -45.22 -26.03 10.85
N GLU A 144 -45.93 -26.42 11.90
CA GLU A 144 -47.12 -27.24 12.02
C GLU A 144 -48.31 -26.68 11.22
N ASP A 145 -49.03 -27.60 10.56
CA ASP A 145 -50.38 -27.37 10.03
C ASP A 145 -51.31 -26.97 11.18
N SER A 146 -51.91 -25.79 11.07
CA SER A 146 -52.97 -25.33 11.97
C SER A 146 -54.30 -25.86 11.46
N ASP A 147 -54.73 -26.95 12.10
CA ASP A 147 -56.12 -27.36 12.18
C ASP A 147 -56.82 -26.43 13.18
N ASP A 148 -57.84 -25.68 12.75
CA ASP A 148 -58.93 -25.33 13.66
C ASP A 148 -60.24 -24.99 12.94
N SER A 149 -61.17 -25.92 13.15
CA SER A 149 -62.58 -25.78 13.54
C SER A 149 -63.64 -25.32 12.54
N GLU A 150 -64.43 -26.34 12.16
CA GLU A 150 -65.84 -26.31 11.82
C GLU A 150 -66.70 -26.15 13.09
N SER A 151 -67.65 -25.20 13.14
CA SER A 151 -68.86 -25.23 14.01
C SER A 151 -69.88 -24.13 13.64
N ASP A 152 -71.08 -24.59 13.26
CA ASP A 152 -72.41 -23.96 13.17
C ASP A 152 -72.69 -22.76 12.24
#